data_AF-A0A7C6X079-F1
#
_entry.id   AF-A0A7C6X079-F1
#
_cell.length_a   1.000
_cell.length_b   1.000
_cell.length_c   1.000
_cell.angle_alpha   90.00
_cell.angle_beta   90.00
_cell.angle_gamma   90.00
#
_symmetry.space_group_name_H-M   'P 1'
#
loop_
_entity.id
_entity.type
_entity.pdbx_description
1 polymer ?
#
loop_
_entity_poly.entity_id
_entity_poly.type
_entity_poly.pdbx_seq_one_letter_code
_entity_poly.pdbx_strand_id
1 'polypeptide(L)'
;MLDNPITKSHREISLRNYFKSRPVNIESFLDISIKLTQSLGEIHHNGIIHRNLTPDNIYVNIDKKEIKITDFSNAIPYSTESLKTTMKTDFAGD
;
A
#
# COMPACT_ATOMS: atom_id res chain seq x y z
N MET A 1 -17.49 -27.76 -15.02
CA MET A 1 -17.14 -27.63 -13.60
C MET A 1 -16.44 -26.29 -13.42
N LEU A 2 -16.86 -25.53 -12.43
CA LEU A 2 -16.59 -24.10 -12.25
C LEU A 2 -15.09 -23.81 -12.05
N ASP A 3 -14.58 -22.78 -12.72
CA ASP A 3 -13.28 -22.18 -12.50
C ASP A 3 -13.22 -21.61 -11.07
N ASN A 4 -12.38 -22.22 -10.23
CA ASN A 4 -12.13 -21.82 -8.85
C ASN A 4 -11.20 -20.57 -8.83
N PRO A 5 -11.57 -19.44 -8.20
CA PRO A 5 -10.81 -18.18 -8.27
C PRO A 5 -9.51 -18.17 -7.42
N ILE A 6 -9.04 -19.33 -6.96
CA ILE A 6 -7.82 -19.48 -6.18
C ILE A 6 -6.73 -20.10 -7.07
N THR A 7 -6.45 -19.46 -8.20
CA THR A 7 -5.25 -19.77 -8.97
C THR A 7 -4.02 -19.21 -8.24
N LYS A 8 -3.38 -20.12 -7.51
CA LYS A 8 -2.07 -20.02 -6.85
C LYS A 8 -1.05 -19.27 -7.72
N SER A 9 -0.81 -17.98 -7.43
CA SER A 9 0.27 -17.19 -8.05
C SER A 9 1.61 -17.66 -7.49
N HIS A 10 2.40 -18.35 -8.30
CA HIS A 10 3.55 -19.11 -7.83
C HIS A 10 4.81 -18.29 -7.45
N ARG A 11 4.79 -16.94 -7.40
CA ARG A 11 5.98 -16.15 -7.00
C ARG A 11 5.69 -14.78 -6.36
N GLU A 12 4.67 -14.68 -5.51
CA GLU A 12 4.57 -13.54 -4.61
C GLU A 12 5.43 -13.79 -3.36
N ILE A 13 6.33 -12.86 -3.05
CA ILE A 13 7.11 -12.90 -1.80
C ILE A 13 6.93 -11.59 -1.05
N SER A 14 6.89 -11.65 0.29
CA SER A 14 6.86 -10.44 1.10
C SER A 14 8.12 -9.62 0.86
N LEU A 15 7.99 -8.30 0.98
CA LEU A 15 9.09 -7.36 0.80
C LEU A 15 10.19 -7.62 1.82
N ARG A 16 9.83 -8.07 3.04
CA ARG A 16 10.79 -8.58 4.04
C ARG A 16 11.68 -9.69 3.47
N ASN A 17 11.08 -10.70 2.85
CA ASN A 17 11.82 -11.85 2.31
C ASN A 17 12.57 -11.49 1.02
N TYR A 18 12.01 -10.56 0.24
CA TYR A 18 12.67 -10.01 -0.94
C TYR A 18 14.02 -9.36 -0.59
N PHE A 19 14.08 -8.54 0.46
CA PHE A 19 15.33 -7.89 0.88
C PHE A 19 16.28 -8.82 1.67
N LYS A 20 15.77 -9.87 2.32
CA LYS A 20 16.63 -10.86 3.01
C LYS A 20 17.35 -11.79 2.05
N SER A 21 16.73 -12.13 0.93
CA SER A 21 17.22 -13.17 0.01
C SER A 21 18.31 -12.70 -0.95
N ARG A 22 18.50 -11.38 -1.09
CA ARG A 22 19.46 -10.81 -2.06
C ARG A 22 19.88 -9.38 -1.73
N PRO A 23 21.13 -8.99 -2.06
CA PRO A 23 21.47 -7.58 -2.15
C PRO A 23 20.61 -6.93 -3.24
N VAL A 24 19.96 -5.83 -2.90
CA VAL A 24 19.09 -5.08 -3.83
C VAL A 24 19.88 -3.88 -4.34
N ASN A 25 20.01 -3.76 -5.66
CA ASN A 25 20.64 -2.60 -6.28
C ASN A 25 19.71 -1.38 -6.24
N ILE A 26 20.28 -0.19 -6.43
CA ILE A 26 19.53 1.07 -6.35
C ILE A 26 18.37 1.13 -7.37
N GLU A 27 18.56 0.59 -8.57
CA GLU A 27 17.53 0.57 -9.60
C GLU A 27 16.31 -0.26 -9.18
N SER A 28 16.53 -1.45 -8.65
CA SER A 28 15.48 -2.33 -8.15
C SER A 28 14.80 -1.74 -6.92
N PHE A 29 15.55 -1.08 -6.05
CA PHE A 29 14.99 -0.37 -4.91
C PHE A 29 14.04 0.74 -5.37
N LEU A 30 14.47 1.59 -6.30
CA LEU A 30 13.67 2.70 -6.82
C LEU A 30 12.42 2.21 -7.56
N ASP A 31 12.51 1.16 -8.38
CA ASP A 31 11.34 0.56 -9.06
C ASP A 31 10.28 0.10 -8.06
N ILE A 32 10.70 -0.59 -6.99
CA ILE A 32 9.80 -1.04 -5.93
C ILE A 32 9.20 0.15 -5.18
N SER A 33 10.02 1.14 -4.82
CA SER A 33 9.56 2.33 -4.08
C SER A 33 8.51 3.12 -4.87
N ILE A 34 8.74 3.35 -6.17
CA ILE A 34 7.80 4.07 -7.03
C ILE A 34 6.45 3.34 -7.04
N LYS A 35 6.45 2.03 -7.33
CA LYS A 35 5.22 1.24 -7.38
C LYS A 35 4.51 1.16 -6.04
N LEU A 36 5.26 1.00 -4.94
CA LEU A 36 4.70 1.01 -3.59
C LEU A 36 4.00 2.35 -3.29
N THR A 37 4.63 3.47 -3.64
CA THR A 37 4.04 4.79 -3.42
C THR A 37 2.81 5.04 -4.29
N GLN A 38 2.77 4.50 -5.51
CA GLN A 38 1.59 4.54 -6.38
C GLN A 38 0.42 3.75 -5.77
N SER A 39 0.65 2.49 -5.37
CA SER A 39 -0.38 1.67 -4.72
C SER A 39 -0.87 2.28 -3.41
N LEU A 40 0.02 2.87 -2.60
CA LEU A 40 -0.37 3.58 -1.39
C LEU A 40 -1.17 4.86 -1.71
N GLY A 41 -0.79 5.57 -2.77
CA GLY A 41 -1.54 6.73 -3.28
C GLY A 41 -2.97 6.38 -3.68
N GLU A 42 -3.19 5.25 -4.34
CA GLU A 42 -4.53 4.74 -4.68
C GLU A 42 -5.36 4.42 -3.43
N ILE A 43 -4.77 3.76 -2.44
CA ILE A 43 -5.41 3.49 -1.15
C ILE A 43 -5.85 4.79 -0.47
N HIS A 44 -4.97 5.79 -0.44
CA HIS A 44 -5.26 7.09 0.14
C HIS A 44 -6.30 7.88 -0.67
N HIS A 45 -6.27 7.81 -2.01
CA HIS A 45 -7.27 8.44 -2.88
C HIS A 45 -8.68 7.89 -2.62
N ASN A 46 -8.78 6.60 -2.30
CA ASN A 46 -10.03 5.96 -1.90
C ASN A 46 -10.43 6.25 -0.44
N GLY A 47 -9.75 7.20 0.23
CA GLY A 47 -10.06 7.63 1.58
C GLY A 47 -9.77 6.55 2.63
N ILE A 48 -8.72 5.74 2.44
CA ILE A 48 -8.34 4.70 3.39
C ILE A 48 -6.95 5.03 3.95
N ILE A 49 -6.80 5.01 5.27
CA ILE A 49 -5.49 5.03 5.93
C ILE A 49 -5.17 3.59 6.34
N HIS A 50 -4.10 3.00 5.81
CA HIS A 50 -3.75 1.59 6.04
C HIS A 50 -3.36 1.27 7.50
N ARG A 51 -2.59 2.14 8.16
CA ARG A 51 -2.05 2.03 9.54
C ARG A 51 -1.19 0.81 9.89
N ASN A 52 -1.13 -0.24 9.07
CA ASN A 52 -0.25 -1.40 9.26
C ASN A 52 0.72 -1.65 8.10
N LEU A 53 1.30 -0.58 7.55
CA LEU A 53 2.20 -0.67 6.41
C LEU A 53 3.59 -1.15 6.87
N THR A 54 3.86 -2.44 6.75
CA THR A 54 5.12 -3.07 7.14
C THR A 54 5.68 -3.92 5.98
N PRO A 55 6.98 -4.28 5.98
CA PRO A 55 7.55 -5.15 4.94
C PRO A 55 6.92 -6.55 4.84
N ASP A 56 6.22 -7.00 5.88
CA ASP A 56 5.49 -8.28 5.88
C ASP A 56 4.14 -8.19 5.15
N ASN A 57 3.59 -6.98 5.10
CA ASN A 57 2.29 -6.65 4.50
C ASN A 57 2.42 -6.03 3.10
N ILE A 58 3.60 -6.11 2.51
CA ILE A 58 3.88 -5.69 1.14
C ILE A 58 4.39 -6.91 0.39
N TYR A 59 3.76 -7.26 -0.72
CA TYR A 59 4.13 -8.38 -1.56
C TYR A 59 4.64 -7.91 -2.90
N VAL A 60 5.74 -8.51 -3.35
CA VAL A 60 6.32 -8.31 -4.67
C VAL A 60 5.99 -9.53 -5.52
N ASN A 61 5.31 -9.30 -6.64
CA ASN A 61 5.17 -10.32 -7.67
C ASN A 61 6.41 -10.30 -8.56
N ILE A 62 7.23 -11.35 -8.50
CA ILE A 62 8.52 -11.38 -9.22
C ILE A 62 8.32 -11.38 -10.75
N ASP A 63 7.30 -12.07 -11.24
CA ASP A 63 7.08 -12.25 -12.67
C ASP A 63 6.45 -11.00 -13.31
N LYS A 64 5.51 -10.36 -12.61
CA LYS A 64 4.79 -9.17 -13.09
C LYS A 64 5.44 -7.85 -12.67
N LYS A 65 6.41 -7.91 -11.76
CA LYS A 65 6.99 -6.73 -11.08
C LYS A 65 5.93 -5.82 -10.46
N GLU A 66 4.86 -6.40 -9.94
CA GLU A 66 3.76 -5.69 -9.28
C GLU A 66 3.99 -5.63 -7.77
N ILE A 67 3.48 -4.57 -7.14
CA ILE A 67 3.43 -4.41 -5.68
C ILE A 67 1.98 -4.56 -5.22
N LYS A 68 1.78 -5.33 -4.15
CA LYS A 68 0.49 -5.47 -3.48
C LYS A 68 0.63 -5.14 -2.01
N ILE A 69 -0.19 -4.21 -1.53
CA ILE A 69 -0.33 -3.92 -0.10
C ILE A 69 -1.47 -4.80 0.43
N THR A 70 -1.23 -5.48 1.56
CA THR A 70 -2.15 -6.44 2.17
C THR A 70 -2.37 -6.11 3.64
N ASP A 71 -3.33 -6.81 4.28
CA ASP A 71 -3.63 -6.70 5.71
C ASP A 71 -4.15 -5.31 6.13
N PHE A 72 -5.40 -5.07 5.77
CA PHE A 72 -6.18 -3.88 6.13
C PHE A 72 -6.86 -4.02 7.51
N SER A 73 -6.44 -4.96 8.37
CA SER A 73 -7.08 -5.20 9.67
C SER A 73 -7.10 -3.95 10.58
N ASN A 74 -6.07 -3.11 10.46
CA ASN A 74 -5.98 -1.83 11.17
C ASN A 74 -6.39 -0.64 10.31
N ALA A 75 -6.86 -0.82 9.08
CA ALA A 75 -7.18 0.30 8.21
C ALA A 75 -8.43 1.05 8.69
N ILE A 76 -8.50 2.35 8.41
CA ILE A 76 -9.68 3.18 8.70
C ILE A 76 -10.07 4.00 7.47
N PRO A 77 -11.38 4.26 7.28
CA PRO A 77 -11.80 5.29 6.36
C PRO A 77 -11.36 6.66 6.89
N TYR A 78 -11.06 7.57 5.97
CA TYR A 78 -10.69 8.95 6.24
C TYR A 78 -11.27 9.82 5.12
N SER A 79 -12.06 10.83 5.50
CA SER A 79 -12.57 11.83 4.57
C SER A 79 -11.76 13.12 4.73
N THR A 80 -11.31 13.70 3.62
CA THR A 80 -10.70 15.03 3.60
C THR A 80 -11.71 16.13 3.93
N GLU A 81 -13.01 15.82 3.88
CA GLU A 81 -14.10 16.71 4.26
C GLU A 81 -14.11 17.00 5.77
N SER A 82 -13.68 16.05 6.60
CA SER A 82 -13.57 16.21 8.05
C SER A 82 -12.56 17.26 8.49
N LEU A 83 -11.56 17.63 7.65
CA LEU A 83 -10.57 18.66 7.97
C LEU A 83 -11.01 20.08 7.63
N LYS A 84 -11.96 20.26 6.70
CA LYS A 84 -12.42 21.60 6.29
C LYS A 84 -13.28 22.27 7.37
N THR A 85 -13.95 21.49 8.21
CA THR A 85 -14.78 22.02 9.31
C THR A 85 -13.93 22.55 10.47
N THR A 86 -12.83 21.88 10.81
CA THR A 86 -11.98 22.29 11.95
C THR A 86 -11.11 23.51 11.63
N MET A 87 -10.81 23.80 10.36
CA MET A 87 -10.01 24.98 9.99
C MET A 87 -10.83 26.26 9.75
N LYS A 88 -12.17 26.21 9.84
CA LYS A 88 -13.04 27.38 9.61
C LYS A 88 -13.56 28.06 10.87
N THR A 89 -13.33 27.52 12.07
CA THR A 89 -13.87 28.09 13.32
C THR A 89 -12.92 29.03 14.06
N ASP A 90 -11.65 29.15 13.64
CA ASP A 90 -10.63 29.79 14.47
C ASP A 90 -10.19 31.18 13.97
N PHE A 91 -10.86 31.74 12.95
CA PHE A 91 -10.53 33.08 12.39
C PHE A 91 -11.72 34.04 12.28
N ALA A 92 -12.83 33.79 12.98
CA ALA A 92 -13.89 34.78 13.15
C ALA A 92 -13.94 35.26 14.61
N GLY A 93 -12.94 36.07 14.98
CA GLY A 93 -13.02 36.96 16.12
C GLY A 93 -13.18 38.40 15.59
N ASP A 94 -14.34 38.98 15.89
CA ASP A 94 -14.80 40.39 15.77
C ASP A 94 -14.52 41.20 14.49
#